data_AF-A0A6C0BBX6-F1
#
_entry.id   AF-A0A6C0BBX6-F1
#
_cell.length_a   1.000
_cell.length_b   1.000
_cell.length_c   1.000
_cell.angle_alpha   90.00
_cell.angle_beta   90.00
_cell.angle_gamma   90.00
#
_symmetry.space_group_name_H-M   'P 1'
#
loop_
_entity.id
_entity.type
_entity.pdbx_description
1 polymer ?
#
loop_
_entity_poly.entity_id
_entity_poly.type
_entity_poly.pdbx_seq_one_letter_code
_entity_poly.pdbx_strand_id
1 'polypeptide(L)' 'MNLALKAKYAFYSALVFFLVANPETFKMTERVLGWIFTIADTGGCPTAAGFFFHTLIFFLILWGIMLFPRDPVQPSL' A
#
# COMPACT_ATOMS: atom_id res chain seq x y z
N MET A 1 -9.27 -25.36 -4.94
CA MET A 1 -8.79 -24.09 -4.36
C MET A 1 -8.27 -23.22 -5.51
N ASN A 2 -8.90 -22.07 -5.78
CA ASN A 2 -8.56 -21.26 -6.97
C ASN A 2 -7.25 -20.50 -6.77
N LEU A 3 -6.13 -21.14 -7.15
CA LEU A 3 -4.78 -20.60 -7.03
C LEU A 3 -4.60 -19.27 -7.78
N ALA A 4 -5.22 -19.12 -8.95
CA ALA A 4 -5.17 -17.91 -9.77
C ALA A 4 -5.71 -16.68 -9.04
N LEU A 5 -6.80 -16.82 -8.27
CA LEU A 5 -7.35 -15.73 -7.47
C LEU A 5 -6.37 -15.33 -6.36
N LYS A 6 -5.75 -16.30 -5.69
CA LYS A 6 -4.75 -16.03 -4.65
C LYS A 6 -3.52 -15.32 -5.23
N ALA A 7 -3.03 -15.76 -6.40
CA ALA A 7 -1.92 -15.13 -7.09
C ALA A 7 -2.23 -13.69 -7.53
N LYS A 8 -3.44 -13.43 -8.04
CA LYS A 8 -3.91 -12.08 -8.41
C LYS A 8 -3.86 -11.13 -7.21
N TYR A 9 -4.42 -11.54 -6.07
CA TYR A 9 -4.43 -10.70 -4.87
C TYR A 9 -3.03 -10.55 -4.25
N ALA A 10 -2.21 -11.60 -4.26
CA ALA A 10 -0.83 -11.53 -3.82
C ALA A 10 -0.04 -10.53 -4.67
N PHE A 11 -0.19 -10.57 -5.99
CA PHE A 11 0.45 -9.63 -6.91
C PHE A 11 0.03 -8.18 -6.65
N TYR A 12 -1.27 -7.91 -6.48
CA TYR A 12 -1.74 -6.56 -6.13
C TYR A 12 -1.20 -6.09 -4.78
N SER A 13 -1.22 -6.94 -3.75
CA SER A 13 -0.66 -6.58 -2.44
C SER A 13 0.83 -6.26 -2.51
N ALA A 14 1.60 -7.04 -3.28
CA ALA A 14 3.03 -6.82 -3.43
C ALA A 14 3.32 -5.49 -4.15
N LEU A 15 2.57 -5.17 -5.21
CA LEU A 15 2.73 -3.93 -5.96
C LEU A 15 2.39 -2.70 -5.10
N VAL A 16 1.27 -2.74 -4.38
CA VAL A 16 0.86 -1.62 -3.51
C VAL A 16 1.85 -1.45 -2.37
N PHE A 17 2.28 -2.54 -1.73
CA PHE A 17 3.31 -2.49 -0.69
C PHE A 17 4.61 -1.88 -1.22
N PHE A 18 5.09 -2.35 -2.37
CA PHE A 18 6.31 -1.85 -2.99
C PHE A 18 6.24 -0.34 -3.25
N LEU A 19 5.11 0.17 -3.75
CA LEU A 19 4.93 1.59 -3.99
C LEU A 19 4.83 2.40 -2.70
N VAL A 20 4.05 1.96 -1.72
CA VAL A 20 3.76 2.72 -0.49
C VAL A 20 4.92 2.66 0.51
N ALA A 21 5.61 1.53 0.61
CA ALA A 21 6.71 1.30 1.55
C ALA A 21 8.10 1.59 0.97
N ASN A 22 8.18 2.24 -0.21
CA ASN A 22 9.44 2.68 -0.80
C ASN A 22 10.02 3.89 -0.01
N PRO A 23 11.33 3.92 0.30
CA PRO A 23 12.01 5.07 0.92
C PRO A 23 11.76 6.41 0.22
N GLU A 24 11.68 6.43 -1.11
CA GLU A 24 11.35 7.64 -1.87
C GLU A 24 9.90 8.09 -1.61
N THR A 25 8.96 7.16 -1.44
CA THR A 25 7.57 7.48 -1.07
C THR A 25 7.51 8.07 0.34
N PHE A 26 8.28 7.54 1.29
CA PHE A 26 8.41 8.16 2.62
C PHE A 26 8.96 9.58 2.55
N LYS A 27 10.02 9.83 1.76
CA LYS A 27 10.56 11.18 1.54
C LYS A 27 9.56 12.12 0.87
N MET A 28 8.81 11.64 -0.13
CA MET A 28 7.76 12.43 -0.78
C MET A 28 6.66 12.80 0.21
N THR A 29 6.23 11.84 1.02
CA THR A 29 5.15 12.04 1.99
C THR A 29 5.61 12.98 3.11
N GLU A 30 6.86 12.88 3.57
CA GLU A 30 7.50 13.85 4.47
C GLU A 30 7.52 15.26 3.87
N ARG A 31 7.86 15.43 2.60
CA ARG A 31 7.85 16.75 1.96
C ARG A 31 6.46 17.39 1.90
N VAL A 32 5.40 16.58 1.82
CA VAL A 32 4.00 17.04 1.68
C VAL A 32 3.32 17.21 3.05
N LEU A 33 3.57 16.29 3.99
CA LEU A 33 2.85 16.17 5.27
C LEU A 33 3.76 16.35 6.50
N GLY A 34 5.07 16.50 6.32
CA GLY A 34 6.07 16.66 7.39
C GLY A 34 5.85 17.91 8.27
N TRP A 35 5.07 18.87 7.78
CA TRP A 35 4.64 20.03 8.56
C TRP A 35 3.58 19.70 9.62
N ILE A 36 2.85 18.58 9.48
CA ILE A 36 1.86 18.09 10.46
C ILE A 36 2.54 17.17 11.47
N PHE A 37 3.32 16.21 10.99
CA PHE A 37 4.08 15.26 11.82
C PHE A 37 5.25 14.68 11.04
N THR A 38 6.33 14.31 11.74
CA THR A 38 7.54 13.75 11.11
C THR A 38 7.32 12.29 10.70
N ILE A 39 7.32 12.05 9.40
CA ILE A 39 7.19 10.76 8.71
C ILE A 39 8.56 10.13 8.48
N ALA A 40 9.55 10.90 8.04
CA ALA A 40 10.89 10.39 7.75
C ALA A 40 11.98 11.42 8.09
N ASP A 41 13.16 10.94 8.47
CA ASP A 41 14.34 11.79 8.64
C ASP A 41 14.90 12.24 7.27
N THR A 42 15.80 13.21 7.29
CA THR A 42 16.59 13.74 6.16
C THR A 42 17.20 12.66 5.26
N GLY A 43 17.55 11.49 5.82
CA GLY A 43 18.04 10.32 5.06
C GLY A 43 16.96 9.46 4.40
N GLY A 44 15.68 9.69 4.66
CA GLY A 44 14.55 8.87 4.20
C GLY A 44 14.23 7.67 5.09
N CYS A 45 14.85 7.55 6.27
CA CYS A 45 14.47 6.55 7.26
C CYS A 45 13.11 6.92 7.88
N PRO A 46 12.10 6.03 7.85
CA PRO A 46 10.81 6.31 8.44
C PRO A 46 10.91 6.36 9.96
N THR A 47 10.15 7.27 10.57
CA THR A 47 9.88 7.22 12.01
C THR A 47 8.89 6.08 12.29
N ALA A 48 8.78 5.64 13.55
CA ALA A 48 7.77 4.64 13.92
C ALA A 48 6.33 5.10 13.56
N ALA A 49 6.05 6.40 13.74
CA ALA A 49 4.78 7.00 13.36
C ALA A 49 4.59 7.04 11.84
N GLY A 50 5.62 7.41 11.07
CA GLY A 50 5.61 7.40 9.62
C GLY A 50 5.39 6.01 9.04
N PHE A 51 6.07 4.99 9.58
CA PHE A 51 5.87 3.60 9.19
C PHE A 51 4.44 3.13 9.45
N PHE A 52 3.87 3.47 10.62
CA PHE A 52 2.49 3.14 10.96
C PHE A 52 1.49 3.83 10.01
N PHE A 53 1.72 5.11 9.69
CA PHE A 53 0.91 5.87 8.75
C PHE A 53 0.90 5.24 7.34
N HIS A 54 2.08 4.89 6.81
CA HIS A 54 2.17 4.22 5.50
C HIS A 54 1.55 2.81 5.53
N THR A 55 1.62 2.10 6.65
CA THR A 55 0.94 0.81 6.82
C THR A 55 -0.58 0.97 6.77
N LEU A 56 -1.12 2.02 7.40
CA LEU A 56 -2.55 2.34 7.33
C LEU A 56 -2.98 2.69 5.89
N ILE A 57 -2.19 3.50 5.18
CA ILE A 57 -2.44 3.81 3.76
C ILE A 57 -2.44 2.54 2.92
N PHE A 58 -1.43 1.67 3.08
CA PHE A 58 -1.37 0.38 2.39
C PHE A 58 -2.63 -0.45 2.64
N PHE A 59 -3.06 -0.55 3.90
CA PHE A 59 -4.28 -1.26 4.26
C PHE A 59 -5.52 -0.67 3.57
N LEU A 60 -5.70 0.65 3.60
CA LEU A 60 -6.86 1.32 3.00
C LEU A 60 -6.89 1.13 1.47
N ILE A 61 -5.75 1.25 0.79
CA ILE A 61 -5.66 1.04 -0.66
C ILE A 61 -5.99 -0.41 -1.01
N LEU A 62 -5.35 -1.37 -0.34
CA LEU A 62 -5.56 -2.78 -0.63
C LEU A 62 -7.00 -3.20 -0.33
N TRP A 63 -7.56 -2.70 0.78
CA TRP A 63 -8.95 -2.92 1.12
C TRP A 63 -9.88 -2.33 0.06
N GLY A 64 -9.61 -1.11 -0.42
CA GLY A 64 -10.34 -0.50 -1.54
C GLY A 64 -10.31 -1.35 -2.80
N ILE A 65 -9.13 -1.85 -3.19
CA ILE A 65 -8.97 -2.77 -4.34
C ILE A 65 -9.81 -4.05 -4.15
N MET A 66 -9.91 -4.56 -2.93
CA MET A 66 -10.71 -5.74 -2.62
C MET A 66 -12.22 -5.46 -2.54
N LEU A 67 -12.62 -4.23 -2.22
CA LEU A 67 -14.01 -3.77 -2.16
C LEU A 67 -14.61 -3.49 -3.54
N PHE A 68 -13.78 -3.19 -4.55
CA PHE A 68 -14.27 -2.95 -5.90
C PHE A 68 -15.09 -4.15 -6.40
N PRO A 69 -16.32 -3.92 -6.92
CA PRO A 69 -17.15 -4.98 -7.46
C PRO A 69 -16.38 -5.78 -8.50
N ARG A 70 -16.35 -7.10 -8.33
CA ARG A 70 -15.77 -7.98 -9.35
C ARG A 70 -16.66 -7.92 -10.58
N ASP A 71 -16.06 -7.80 -11.76
CA ASP A 71 -16.79 -7.94 -13.02
C ASP A 71 -17.64 -9.22 -12.97
N PRO A 72 -18.94 -9.15 -13.32
CA PRO A 72 -19.70 -10.36 -13.53
C PRO A 72 -18.99 -11.14 -14.65
N VAL A 73 -18.69 -12.42 -14.40
CA VAL A 73 -18.02 -13.39 -15.29
C VAL A 73 -16.50 -13.55 -15.07
N GLN A 74 -16.15 -14.42 -14.12
CA GLN A 74 -15.25 -15.53 -14.43
C GLN A 74 -16.04 -16.82 -14.18
N PRO A 75 -16.42 -17.58 -15.24
CA PRO A 75 -16.98 -18.91 -15.06
C PRO A 75 -15.91 -19.73 -14.33
N SER A 76 -16.31 -20.40 -13.26
CA SER A 76 -15.53 -21.48 -12.67
C SER A 76 -15.43 -22.60 -13.71
N LEU A 77 -14.38 -22.55 -14.53
CA LEU A 77 -13.98 -23.63 -15.43
C LEU A 77 -12.68 -24.21 -14.89
#